data_AF-A0A918J9F2-F1
#
_entry.id   AF-A0A918J9F2-F1
#
_cell.length_a   1.000
_cell.length_b   1.000
_cell.length_c   1.000
_cell.angle_alpha   90.00
_cell.angle_beta   90.00
_cell.angle_gamma   90.00
#
_symmetry.space_group_name_H-M   'P 1'
#
loop_
_entity.id
_entity.type
_entity.pdbx_description
1 polymer ?
#
loop_
_entity_poly.entity_id
_entity_poly.type
_entity_poly.pdbx_seq_one_letter_code
_entity_poly.pdbx_strand_id
1 'polypeptide(L)'
;MPAAWRPVLMLAVLLAGLIVGTAPHARAGTTQDASVTFHVQATTEGETLLVSGSAPQLGAWDPAKAVPLGTTASAYPHWSTSVQLPVGASVQYKYIKRSPTGTLTWESIPNRTLTVSQDAPGNDDRWNVSPATVTFQATATTDWGQNLYVTGNLPDLGSWDPAKALPLTTGSATYPQWSGAHQLPPNTTVQYKYLKKNPDGTVTWENGDNRTVFTPSTGTLTLNDIWR
;
A
#
# COMPACT_ATOMS: atom_id res chain seq x y z
N MET A 1 -3.28 70.05 -14.26
CA MET A 1 -4.53 69.61 -14.92
C MET A 1 -4.37 69.88 -16.41
N PRO A 2 -4.00 68.88 -17.23
CA PRO A 2 -5.04 68.24 -18.08
C PRO A 2 -4.75 66.77 -18.46
N ALA A 3 -5.79 66.08 -18.95
CA ALA A 3 -5.72 65.03 -19.98
C ALA A 3 -7.15 64.91 -20.58
N ALA A 4 -7.47 65.49 -21.74
CA ALA A 4 -7.23 65.01 -23.13
C ALA A 4 -7.71 63.56 -23.32
N TRP A 5 -8.93 63.31 -23.83
CA TRP A 5 -9.34 63.16 -25.27
C TRP A 5 -8.64 61.97 -25.96
N ARG A 6 -9.22 61.05 -26.74
CA ARG A 6 -10.52 60.78 -27.42
C ARG A 6 -10.30 59.44 -28.23
N PRO A 7 -11.09 58.99 -29.23
CA PRO A 7 -12.43 58.38 -29.25
C PRO A 7 -12.47 57.07 -30.13
N VAL A 8 -13.69 56.63 -30.51
CA VAL A 8 -14.13 56.02 -31.81
C VAL A 8 -14.98 54.74 -31.66
N LEU A 9 -16.20 54.83 -32.22
CA LEU A 9 -17.21 53.80 -32.44
C LEU A 9 -16.72 52.68 -33.39
N MET A 10 -17.21 51.45 -33.20
CA MET A 10 -17.70 50.63 -34.32
C MET A 10 -18.78 49.64 -33.86
N LEU A 11 -19.89 49.66 -34.58
CA LEU A 11 -21.05 48.79 -34.44
C LEU A 11 -20.90 47.60 -35.40
N ALA A 12 -21.00 46.37 -34.92
CA ALA A 12 -21.31 45.21 -35.76
C ALA A 12 -22.01 44.13 -34.91
N VAL A 13 -23.32 44.01 -35.15
CA VAL A 13 -24.18 42.91 -34.70
C VAL A 13 -23.85 41.69 -35.54
N LEU A 14 -23.60 40.54 -34.91
CA LEU A 14 -23.70 39.25 -35.60
C LEU A 14 -24.44 38.21 -34.74
N LEU A 15 -25.35 37.53 -35.42
CA LEU A 15 -26.36 36.57 -34.99
C LEU A 15 -25.85 35.45 -34.05
N ALA A 16 -26.55 35.23 -32.95
CA ALA A 16 -26.39 34.05 -32.10
C ALA A 16 -27.03 32.82 -32.78
N GLY A 17 -26.18 31.92 -33.28
CA GLY A 17 -26.55 30.56 -33.67
C GLY A 17 -26.33 29.61 -32.50
N LEU A 18 -27.43 29.07 -31.95
CA LEU A 18 -27.45 28.08 -30.89
C LEU A 18 -26.87 26.75 -31.41
N ILE A 19 -25.72 26.32 -30.89
CA ILE A 19 -25.26 24.92 -30.98
C ILE A 19 -25.18 24.39 -29.56
N VAL A 20 -26.17 23.58 -29.17
CA VAL A 20 -26.10 22.74 -27.98
C VAL A 20 -25.14 21.60 -28.30
N GLY A 21 -23.85 21.84 -28.12
CA GLY A 21 -22.86 20.78 -28.01
C GLY A 21 -22.94 20.20 -26.61
N THR A 22 -23.57 19.04 -26.45
CA THR A 22 -23.44 18.24 -25.23
C THR A 22 -21.99 17.81 -25.11
N ALA A 23 -21.18 18.59 -24.40
CA ALA A 23 -19.92 18.09 -23.89
C ALA A 23 -20.26 16.87 -23.01
N PRO A 24 -19.64 15.69 -23.23
CA PRO A 24 -19.64 14.69 -22.18
C PRO A 24 -18.99 15.37 -20.98
N HIS A 25 -19.79 15.62 -19.96
CA HIS A 25 -19.25 15.99 -18.65
C HIS A 25 -18.45 14.78 -18.23
N ALA A 26 -17.14 14.83 -18.44
CA ALA A 26 -16.24 13.92 -17.77
C ALA A 26 -16.58 14.06 -16.30
N ARG A 27 -17.22 13.04 -15.74
CA ARG A 27 -17.45 12.93 -14.31
C ARG A 27 -16.05 12.93 -13.72
N ALA A 28 -15.62 14.08 -13.19
CA ALA A 28 -14.45 14.13 -12.34
C ALA A 28 -14.70 13.08 -11.26
N GLY A 29 -14.03 11.94 -11.39
CA GLY A 29 -14.00 10.95 -10.32
C GLY A 29 -13.38 11.68 -9.14
N THR A 30 -14.18 12.02 -8.15
CA THR A 30 -13.63 12.43 -6.85
C THR A 30 -12.79 11.25 -6.38
N THR A 31 -11.47 11.35 -6.50
CA THR A 31 -10.55 10.40 -5.87
C THR A 31 -10.84 10.46 -4.39
N GLN A 32 -11.51 9.43 -3.89
CA GLN A 32 -11.78 9.25 -2.47
C GLN A 32 -10.44 9.09 -1.75
N ASP A 33 -10.26 9.77 -0.64
CA ASP A 33 -9.09 9.57 0.23
C ASP A 33 -9.36 8.43 1.21
N ALA A 34 -8.31 7.68 1.56
CA ALA A 34 -8.30 6.70 2.63
C ALA A 34 -7.30 7.12 3.72
N SER A 35 -7.63 6.82 4.97
CA SER A 35 -6.73 7.01 6.11
C SER A 35 -5.70 5.89 6.13
N VAL A 36 -4.47 6.19 5.69
CA VAL A 36 -3.37 5.23 5.69
C VAL A 36 -2.54 5.40 6.95
N THR A 37 -2.41 4.34 7.75
CA THR A 37 -1.52 4.35 8.92
C THR A 37 -0.15 3.78 8.55
N PHE A 38 0.88 4.59 8.70
CA PHE A 38 2.27 4.18 8.56
C PHE A 38 2.77 3.64 9.89
N HIS A 39 3.15 2.36 9.99
CA HIS A 39 3.83 1.83 11.17
C HIS A 39 5.28 1.45 10.90
N VAL A 40 6.16 1.75 11.85
CA VAL A 40 7.55 1.29 11.79
C VAL A 40 8.07 0.96 13.17
N GLN A 41 8.75 -0.17 13.29
CA GLN A 41 9.53 -0.52 14.47
C GLN A 41 10.94 0.09 14.34
N ALA A 42 11.30 0.98 15.26
CA ALA A 42 12.59 1.66 15.27
C ALA A 42 13.00 2.04 16.70
N THR A 43 14.26 1.78 17.06
CA THR A 43 14.83 2.35 18.28
C THR A 43 15.36 3.75 18.00
N THR A 44 15.23 4.65 18.97
CA THR A 44 15.77 6.02 18.90
C THR A 44 16.51 6.35 20.20
N GLU A 45 17.50 7.22 20.10
CA GLU A 45 18.29 7.81 21.18
C GLU A 45 17.90 9.29 21.34
N GLY A 46 16.60 9.56 21.40
CA GLY A 46 16.04 10.91 21.50
C GLY A 46 15.74 11.59 20.17
N GLU A 47 15.95 10.92 19.03
CA GLU A 47 15.48 11.43 17.74
C GLU A 47 13.96 11.36 17.62
N THR A 48 13.40 12.31 16.87
CA THR A 48 12.03 12.21 16.36
C THR A 48 12.03 11.41 15.07
N LEU A 49 11.06 10.50 14.92
CA LEU A 49 10.87 9.72 13.71
C LEU A 49 9.85 10.40 12.79
N LEU A 50 10.13 10.46 11.49
CA LEU A 50 9.27 11.05 10.46
C LEU A 50 9.11 10.11 9.27
N VAL A 51 8.06 10.33 8.48
CA VAL A 51 7.87 9.72 7.15
C VAL A 51 7.81 10.82 6.09
N SER A 52 8.52 10.61 4.99
CA SER A 52 8.43 11.45 3.81
C SER A 52 8.34 10.60 2.55
N GLY A 53 7.66 11.11 1.53
CA GLY A 53 7.39 10.33 0.33
C GLY A 53 6.94 11.18 -0.85
N SER A 54 6.65 10.50 -1.97
CA SER A 54 6.31 11.11 -3.26
C SER A 54 4.98 11.87 -3.25
N ALA A 55 4.06 11.49 -2.37
CA ALA A 55 2.76 12.15 -2.26
C ALA A 55 2.93 13.55 -1.62
N PRO A 56 2.17 14.58 -2.06
CA PRO A 56 2.16 15.89 -1.41
C PRO A 56 1.83 15.83 0.09
N GLN A 57 0.94 14.91 0.49
CA GLN A 57 0.55 14.67 1.87
C GLN A 57 1.68 14.05 2.72
N LEU A 58 2.71 13.48 2.09
CA LEU A 58 3.95 13.01 2.71
C LEU A 58 5.12 14.00 2.50
N GLY A 59 4.81 15.22 2.04
CA GLY A 59 5.80 16.29 1.86
C GLY A 59 6.53 16.28 0.51
N ALA A 60 6.20 15.38 -0.43
CA ALA A 60 6.84 15.31 -1.74
C ALA A 60 8.39 15.26 -1.67
N TRP A 61 8.91 14.42 -0.77
CA TRP A 61 10.34 14.26 -0.43
C TRP A 61 11.04 15.48 0.19
N ASP A 62 10.30 16.54 0.55
CA ASP A 62 10.81 17.68 1.32
C ASP A 62 10.84 17.32 2.82
N PRO A 63 12.03 17.22 3.46
CA PRO A 63 12.12 16.86 4.87
C PRO A 63 11.51 17.88 5.82
N ALA A 64 11.38 19.14 5.40
CA ALA A 64 10.71 20.17 6.18
C ALA A 64 9.19 19.91 6.28
N LYS A 65 8.63 19.15 5.33
CA LYS A 65 7.22 18.77 5.25
C LYS A 65 6.98 17.30 5.59
N ALA A 66 8.01 16.58 6.04
CA ALA A 66 7.88 15.20 6.48
C ALA A 66 6.92 15.10 7.68
N VAL A 67 6.10 14.06 7.69
CA VAL A 67 5.06 13.87 8.72
C VAL A 67 5.70 13.20 9.93
N PRO A 68 5.59 13.77 11.15
CA PRO A 68 6.11 13.14 12.35
C PRO A 68 5.30 11.88 12.72
N LEU A 69 6.00 10.87 13.23
CA LEU A 69 5.41 9.69 13.85
C LEU A 69 5.36 9.86 15.37
N GLY A 70 4.32 9.31 15.97
CA GLY A 70 4.16 9.22 17.43
C GLY A 70 4.47 7.83 17.97
N THR A 71 4.89 7.77 19.22
CA THR A 71 4.97 6.54 20.02
C THR A 71 4.59 6.86 21.48
N THR A 72 4.39 5.82 22.29
CA THR A 72 4.18 5.92 23.73
C THR A 72 5.16 4.98 24.45
N ALA A 73 5.36 5.15 25.75
CA ALA A 73 6.24 4.26 26.53
C ALA A 73 5.83 2.78 26.42
N SER A 74 4.53 2.48 26.34
CA SER A 74 4.01 1.11 26.18
C SER A 74 4.01 0.61 24.74
N ALA A 75 4.07 1.51 23.75
CA ALA A 75 4.13 1.14 22.34
C ALA A 75 5.55 1.05 21.80
N TYR A 76 6.52 1.71 22.45
CA TYR A 76 7.92 1.68 22.04
C TYR A 76 8.44 0.24 21.98
N PRO A 77 9.12 -0.19 20.90
CA PRO A 77 9.71 0.62 19.81
C PRO A 77 8.84 0.79 18.55
N HIS A 78 7.52 0.68 18.64
CA HIS A 78 6.61 0.86 17.51
C HIS A 78 6.15 2.33 17.41
N TRP A 79 6.26 2.86 16.20
CA TRP A 79 5.90 4.23 15.86
C TRP A 79 4.81 4.23 14.81
N SER A 80 3.91 5.21 14.86
CA SER A 80 2.89 5.34 13.83
C SER A 80 2.41 6.76 13.57
N THR A 81 1.85 6.97 12.39
CA THR A 81 1.09 8.17 12.01
C THR A 81 0.06 7.83 10.95
N SER A 82 -1.03 8.57 10.87
CA SER A 82 -2.07 8.37 9.86
C SER A 82 -2.13 9.58 8.92
N VAL A 83 -2.17 9.32 7.61
CA VAL A 83 -2.19 10.34 6.55
C VAL A 83 -3.32 10.03 5.58
N GLN A 84 -4.09 11.04 5.19
CA GLN A 84 -5.11 10.90 4.14
C GLN A 84 -4.41 10.84 2.79
N LEU A 85 -4.58 9.73 2.06
CA LEU A 85 -4.00 9.53 0.74
C LEU A 85 -5.07 9.11 -0.28
N PRO A 86 -4.94 9.51 -1.56
CA PRO A 86 -5.92 9.15 -2.58
C PRO A 86 -5.94 7.63 -2.81
N VAL A 87 -7.13 7.03 -2.77
CA VAL A 87 -7.33 5.61 -3.07
C VAL A 87 -6.86 5.31 -4.49
N GLY A 88 -6.15 4.19 -4.66
CA GLY A 88 -5.55 3.75 -5.92
C GLY A 88 -4.20 4.39 -6.22
N ALA A 89 -3.74 5.37 -5.42
CA ALA A 89 -2.41 5.94 -5.60
C ALA A 89 -1.32 4.91 -5.24
N SER A 90 -0.25 4.89 -6.04
CA SER A 90 1.00 4.24 -5.68
C SER A 90 1.95 5.32 -5.14
N VAL A 91 2.32 5.20 -3.86
CA VAL A 91 3.18 6.16 -3.15
C VAL A 91 4.50 5.51 -2.80
N GLN A 92 5.60 6.22 -3.03
CA GLN A 92 6.91 5.85 -2.51
C GLN A 92 7.20 6.66 -1.24
N TYR A 93 7.87 6.05 -0.27
CA TYR A 93 8.18 6.72 1.00
C TYR A 93 9.43 6.14 1.67
N LYS A 94 9.95 6.88 2.65
CA LYS A 94 11.03 6.48 3.55
C LYS A 94 10.78 7.06 4.94
N TYR A 95 11.33 6.39 5.95
CA TYR A 95 11.45 6.96 7.29
C TYR A 95 12.71 7.80 7.44
N ILE A 96 12.64 8.79 8.34
CA ILE A 96 13.71 9.73 8.67
C ILE A 96 13.82 9.80 10.18
N LYS A 97 15.03 9.66 10.73
CA LYS A 97 15.34 10.08 12.10
C LYS A 97 15.85 11.51 12.07
N ARG A 98 15.33 12.36 12.95
CA ARG A 98 15.82 13.73 13.15
C ARG A 98 16.34 13.86 14.57
N SER A 99 17.64 14.13 14.70
CA SER A 99 18.28 14.35 16.00
C SER A 99 17.71 15.61 16.69
N PRO A 100 17.91 15.76 18.02
CA PRO A 100 17.56 17.00 18.73
C PRO A 100 18.22 18.26 18.15
N THR A 101 19.37 18.13 17.50
CA THR A 101 20.09 19.22 16.82
C THR A 101 19.61 19.48 15.39
N GLY A 102 18.62 18.74 14.90
CA GLY A 102 18.04 18.89 13.57
C GLY A 102 18.72 18.08 12.45
N THR A 103 19.74 17.29 12.77
CA THR A 103 20.40 16.41 11.77
C THR A 103 19.45 15.33 11.31
N LEU A 104 19.33 15.14 10.00
CA LEU A 104 18.45 14.14 9.39
C LEU A 104 19.24 12.91 8.97
N THR A 105 18.74 11.73 9.32
CA THR A 105 19.22 10.44 8.83
C THR A 105 18.05 9.73 8.16
N TRP A 106 18.18 9.49 6.85
CA TRP A 106 17.21 8.72 6.09
C TRP A 106 17.47 7.22 6.26
N GLU A 107 16.44 6.41 6.08
CA GLU A 107 16.63 4.97 5.92
C GLU A 107 17.61 4.65 4.78
N SER A 108 18.46 3.65 4.99
CA SER A 108 19.54 3.22 4.09
C SER A 108 19.15 2.05 3.18
N ILE A 109 17.86 1.81 2.97
CA ILE A 109 17.31 0.83 2.02
C ILE A 109 16.74 1.53 0.77
N PRO A 110 16.29 0.84 -0.29
CA PRO A 110 15.51 1.47 -1.36
C PRO A 110 14.22 2.15 -0.85
N ASN A 111 13.59 2.99 -1.68
CA ASN A 111 12.28 3.58 -1.34
C ASN A 111 11.25 2.46 -1.12
N ARG A 112 10.49 2.56 -0.03
CA ARG A 112 9.33 1.70 0.19
C ARG A 112 8.22 2.13 -0.75
N THR A 113 7.35 1.20 -1.14
CA THR A 113 6.21 1.47 -2.01
C THR A 113 4.93 0.95 -1.36
N LEU A 114 3.87 1.75 -1.40
CA LEU A 114 2.54 1.39 -0.91
C LEU A 114 1.51 1.73 -1.98
N THR A 115 0.57 0.82 -2.23
CA THR A 115 -0.64 1.11 -3.01
C THR A 115 -1.79 1.35 -2.04
N VAL A 116 -2.46 2.49 -2.16
CA VAL A 116 -3.56 2.87 -1.27
C VAL A 116 -4.83 2.12 -1.67
N SER A 117 -5.43 1.38 -0.74
CA SER A 117 -6.73 0.73 -0.93
C SER A 117 -7.76 1.27 0.08
N GLN A 118 -9.06 1.06 -0.19
CA GLN A 118 -10.12 1.48 0.72
C GLN A 118 -10.09 0.76 2.08
N ASP A 119 -9.59 -0.47 2.08
CA ASP A 119 -9.53 -1.34 3.26
C ASP A 119 -8.13 -1.40 3.88
N ALA A 120 -7.19 -0.54 3.46
CA ALA A 120 -5.77 -0.71 3.68
C ALA A 120 -5.42 -0.90 5.18
N PRO A 121 -5.00 -2.11 5.61
CA PRO A 121 -4.28 -2.22 6.87
C PRO A 121 -2.95 -1.47 6.70
N GLY A 122 -2.51 -0.77 7.74
CA GLY A 122 -1.20 -0.12 7.73
C GLY A 122 -0.06 -1.11 7.43
N ASN A 123 1.09 -0.61 6.99
CA ASN A 123 2.32 -1.41 6.83
C ASN A 123 2.93 -1.75 8.21
N ASP A 124 3.64 -2.89 8.36
CA ASP A 124 4.48 -3.23 9.53
C ASP A 124 5.97 -3.14 9.17
N ASP A 125 6.48 -1.92 8.98
CA ASP A 125 7.87 -1.72 8.60
C ASP A 125 8.84 -1.86 9.77
N ARG A 126 10.11 -2.07 9.44
CA ARG A 126 11.22 -2.04 10.40
C ARG A 126 12.33 -1.17 9.84
N TRP A 127 12.89 -0.29 10.68
CA TRP A 127 13.94 0.65 10.28
C TRP A 127 15.10 -0.07 9.59
N ASN A 128 15.44 0.36 8.36
CA ASN A 128 16.53 -0.20 7.55
C ASN A 128 16.40 -1.71 7.23
N VAL A 129 15.18 -2.25 7.28
CA VAL A 129 14.90 -3.61 6.85
C VAL A 129 14.03 -3.56 5.60
N SER A 130 14.59 -4.03 4.48
CA SER A 130 13.81 -4.25 3.27
C SER A 130 13.08 -5.59 3.40
N PRO A 131 11.75 -5.64 3.21
CA PRO A 131 11.04 -6.90 3.18
C PRO A 131 11.50 -7.76 2.00
N ALA A 132 11.34 -9.07 2.14
CA ALA A 132 11.48 -10.03 1.05
C ALA A 132 10.11 -10.20 0.37
N THR A 133 10.08 -10.14 -0.96
CA THR A 133 8.86 -10.44 -1.71
C THR A 133 8.71 -11.95 -1.82
N VAL A 134 7.68 -12.53 -1.22
CA VAL A 134 7.35 -13.95 -1.37
C VAL A 134 6.14 -14.08 -2.28
N THR A 135 6.33 -14.75 -3.42
CA THR A 135 5.27 -15.10 -4.35
C THR A 135 4.80 -16.52 -4.07
N PHE A 136 3.60 -16.65 -3.53
CA PHE A 136 2.94 -17.93 -3.34
C PHE A 136 2.24 -18.32 -4.63
N GLN A 137 2.68 -19.42 -5.26
CA GLN A 137 1.99 -20.03 -6.38
C GLN A 137 1.49 -21.41 -5.98
N ALA A 138 0.22 -21.68 -6.23
CA ALA A 138 -0.41 -22.95 -5.90
C ALA A 138 -1.29 -23.45 -7.05
N THR A 139 -1.12 -24.71 -7.43
CA THR A 139 -2.06 -25.42 -8.29
C THR A 139 -3.21 -25.96 -7.45
N ALA A 140 -4.43 -25.46 -7.66
CA ALA A 140 -5.62 -25.91 -6.96
C ALA A 140 -6.89 -25.73 -7.81
N THR A 141 -7.75 -26.75 -7.84
CA THR A 141 -9.11 -26.59 -8.38
C THR A 141 -10.06 -26.04 -7.32
N THR A 142 -11.06 -25.26 -7.73
CA THR A 142 -12.07 -24.69 -6.84
C THR A 142 -13.48 -24.98 -7.37
N ASP A 143 -14.44 -24.99 -6.46
CA ASP A 143 -15.85 -24.97 -6.82
C ASP A 143 -16.29 -23.57 -7.28
N TRP A 144 -17.47 -23.47 -7.88
CA TRP A 144 -18.00 -22.18 -8.32
C TRP A 144 -18.07 -21.21 -7.13
N GLY A 145 -17.49 -20.02 -7.31
CA GLY A 145 -17.50 -18.95 -6.30
C GLY A 145 -16.49 -19.11 -5.18
N GLN A 146 -15.75 -20.21 -5.13
CA GLN A 146 -14.69 -20.45 -4.15
C GLN A 146 -13.36 -19.86 -4.63
N ASN A 147 -12.62 -19.24 -3.70
CA ASN A 147 -11.32 -18.63 -3.96
C ASN A 147 -10.22 -19.24 -3.09
N LEU A 148 -8.97 -19.17 -3.56
CA LEU A 148 -7.80 -19.65 -2.83
C LEU A 148 -7.11 -18.51 -2.07
N TYR A 149 -6.68 -18.81 -0.84
CA TYR A 149 -6.00 -17.89 0.05
C TYR A 149 -4.80 -18.58 0.70
N VAL A 150 -3.87 -17.79 1.24
CA VAL A 150 -2.75 -18.25 2.06
C VAL A 150 -2.75 -17.55 3.41
N THR A 151 -2.47 -18.29 4.48
CA THR A 151 -2.23 -17.72 5.82
C THR A 151 -1.14 -18.49 6.54
N GLY A 152 -0.55 -17.91 7.58
CA GLY A 152 0.55 -18.52 8.31
C GLY A 152 0.85 -17.85 9.64
N ASN A 153 1.98 -18.21 10.22
CA ASN A 153 2.36 -17.84 11.59
C ASN A 153 2.71 -16.36 11.78
N LEU A 154 2.99 -15.62 10.71
CA LEU A 154 3.35 -14.21 10.79
C LEU A 154 2.14 -13.28 10.76
N PRO A 155 2.18 -12.11 11.42
CA PRO A 155 1.17 -11.06 11.28
C PRO A 155 0.92 -10.65 9.83
N ASP A 156 2.00 -10.49 9.05
CA ASP A 156 1.94 -10.17 7.62
C ASP A 156 1.25 -11.25 6.79
N LEU A 157 1.09 -12.46 7.33
CA LEU A 157 0.43 -13.61 6.71
C LEU A 157 -0.86 -14.00 7.46
N GLY A 158 -1.41 -13.08 8.26
CA GLY A 158 -2.71 -13.23 8.93
C GLY A 158 -2.71 -14.00 10.24
N SER A 159 -1.56 -14.44 10.77
CA SER A 159 -1.46 -15.16 12.05
C SER A 159 -2.42 -16.35 12.20
N TRP A 160 -2.55 -17.15 11.15
CA TRP A 160 -3.47 -18.29 11.03
C TRP A 160 -4.96 -17.96 11.11
N ASP A 161 -5.34 -16.68 11.06
CA ASP A 161 -6.74 -16.23 11.03
C ASP A 161 -7.29 -16.26 9.59
N PRO A 162 -8.27 -17.13 9.28
CA PRO A 162 -8.87 -17.20 7.94
C PRO A 162 -9.60 -15.93 7.48
N ALA A 163 -9.95 -15.03 8.41
CA ALA A 163 -10.50 -13.72 8.08
C ALA A 163 -9.43 -12.77 7.54
N LYS A 164 -8.17 -12.97 7.93
CA LYS A 164 -6.99 -12.18 7.51
C LYS A 164 -6.10 -12.88 6.50
N ALA A 165 -6.52 -14.05 6.01
CA ALA A 165 -5.80 -14.78 4.98
C ALA A 165 -5.69 -13.94 3.70
N LEU A 166 -4.51 -14.00 3.07
CA LEU A 166 -4.20 -13.20 1.90
C LEU A 166 -4.78 -13.87 0.64
N PRO A 167 -5.54 -13.15 -0.20
CA PRO A 167 -6.14 -13.72 -1.40
C PRO A 167 -5.08 -14.02 -2.45
N LEU A 168 -5.21 -15.17 -3.12
CA LEU A 168 -4.50 -15.47 -4.35
C LEU A 168 -5.42 -15.21 -5.54
N THR A 169 -4.81 -14.86 -6.67
CA THR A 169 -5.53 -14.53 -7.90
C THR A 169 -5.26 -15.56 -8.98
N THR A 170 -6.27 -15.79 -9.83
CA THR A 170 -6.17 -16.62 -11.02
C THR A 170 -7.00 -15.99 -12.15
N GLY A 171 -6.83 -16.46 -13.38
CA GLY A 171 -7.59 -16.04 -14.54
C GLY A 171 -7.93 -17.23 -15.43
N SER A 172 -8.80 -17.04 -16.41
CA SER A 172 -9.25 -18.11 -17.31
C SER A 172 -8.10 -18.81 -18.07
N ALA A 173 -7.03 -18.08 -18.37
CA ALA A 173 -5.84 -18.60 -19.05
C ALA A 173 -4.81 -19.25 -18.11
N THR A 174 -4.88 -18.99 -16.80
CA THR A 174 -3.90 -19.48 -15.82
C THR A 174 -4.47 -20.53 -14.88
N TYR A 175 -5.80 -20.61 -14.72
CA TYR A 175 -6.44 -21.64 -13.91
C TYR A 175 -6.04 -23.05 -14.38
N PRO A 176 -5.68 -23.98 -13.47
CA PRO A 176 -5.83 -23.94 -12.00
C PRO A 176 -4.63 -23.38 -11.21
N GLN A 177 -3.77 -22.56 -11.82
CA GLN A 177 -2.67 -21.87 -11.12
C GLN A 177 -3.16 -20.59 -10.46
N TRP A 178 -2.89 -20.46 -9.17
CA TRP A 178 -3.17 -19.28 -8.35
C TRP A 178 -1.86 -18.62 -7.93
N SER A 179 -1.83 -17.29 -7.87
CA SER A 179 -0.63 -16.54 -7.48
C SER A 179 -0.96 -15.31 -6.63
N GLY A 180 -0.09 -15.01 -5.67
CA GLY A 180 -0.12 -13.81 -4.85
C GLY A 180 1.27 -13.48 -4.31
N ALA A 181 1.70 -12.22 -4.48
CA ALA A 181 3.00 -11.75 -4.01
C ALA A 181 2.84 -10.83 -2.80
N HIS A 182 3.54 -11.13 -1.72
CA HIS A 182 3.42 -10.44 -0.44
C HIS A 182 4.80 -10.12 0.14
N GLN A 183 4.90 -8.96 0.79
CA GLN A 183 6.10 -8.58 1.52
C GLN A 183 6.12 -9.29 2.86
N LEU A 184 7.16 -10.07 3.13
CA LEU A 184 7.37 -10.75 4.40
C LEU A 184 8.70 -10.30 5.03
N PRO A 185 8.84 -10.40 6.36
CA PRO A 185 10.10 -10.16 7.05
C PRO A 185 11.23 -11.00 6.44
N PRO A 186 12.41 -10.43 6.16
CA PRO A 186 13.54 -11.17 5.63
C PRO A 186 14.14 -12.10 6.70
N ASN A 187 14.93 -13.10 6.27
CA ASN A 187 15.64 -14.05 7.14
C ASN A 187 14.75 -14.70 8.21
N THR A 188 13.50 -15.00 7.86
CA THR A 188 12.47 -15.45 8.80
C THR A 188 11.95 -16.82 8.38
N THR A 189 11.83 -17.74 9.35
CA THR A 189 11.14 -19.00 9.12
C THR A 189 9.64 -18.77 9.15
N VAL A 190 8.98 -19.06 8.02
CA VAL A 190 7.54 -18.89 7.83
C VAL A 190 6.92 -20.27 7.77
N GLN A 191 5.88 -20.47 8.57
CA GLN A 191 4.97 -21.60 8.42
C GLN A 191 3.67 -21.09 7.83
N TYR A 192 3.12 -21.80 6.84
CA TYR A 192 1.92 -21.38 6.14
C TYR A 192 1.09 -22.56 5.66
N LYS A 193 -0.18 -22.27 5.32
CA LYS A 193 -1.07 -23.15 4.59
C LYS A 193 -1.96 -22.39 3.63
N TYR A 194 -2.41 -23.10 2.60
CA TYR A 194 -3.50 -22.65 1.75
C TYR A 194 -4.86 -23.03 2.34
N LEU A 195 -5.85 -22.16 2.10
CA LEU A 195 -7.25 -22.44 2.37
C LEU A 195 -8.10 -22.03 1.17
N LYS A 196 -9.15 -22.79 0.91
CA LYS A 196 -10.21 -22.41 -0.01
C LYS A 196 -11.34 -21.79 0.79
N LYS A 197 -11.85 -20.64 0.37
CA LYS A 197 -12.91 -19.90 1.06
C LYS A 197 -14.12 -19.77 0.15
N ASN A 198 -15.29 -20.12 0.69
CA ASN A 198 -16.57 -20.00 0.02
C ASN A 198 -17.15 -18.58 0.19
N PRO A 199 -18.14 -18.18 -0.64
CA PRO A 199 -18.78 -16.87 -0.51
C PRO A 199 -19.44 -16.61 0.84
N ASP A 200 -19.88 -17.66 1.54
CA ASP A 200 -20.47 -17.58 2.88
C ASP A 200 -19.42 -17.45 4.01
N GLY A 201 -18.12 -17.45 3.66
CA GLY A 201 -17.01 -17.34 4.58
C GLY A 201 -16.50 -18.65 5.17
N THR A 202 -17.15 -19.79 4.89
CA THR A 202 -16.66 -21.12 5.31
C THR A 202 -15.35 -21.45 4.60
N VAL A 203 -14.45 -22.16 5.30
CA VAL A 203 -13.09 -22.45 4.80
C VAL A 203 -12.77 -23.93 4.86
N THR A 204 -12.05 -24.40 3.84
CA THR A 204 -11.44 -25.72 3.80
C THR A 204 -9.92 -25.53 3.73
N TRP A 205 -9.19 -26.14 4.66
CA TRP A 205 -7.73 -26.11 4.68
C TRP A 205 -7.13 -27.20 3.82
N GLU A 206 -5.91 -26.99 3.33
CA GLU A 206 -5.12 -28.07 2.76
C GLU A 206 -4.76 -29.13 3.83
N ASN A 207 -4.64 -30.38 3.38
CA ASN A 207 -4.30 -31.50 4.24
C ASN A 207 -2.81 -31.53 4.60
N GLY A 208 -2.48 -32.33 5.63
CA GLY A 208 -1.11 -32.57 6.09
C GLY A 208 -0.56 -31.47 7.00
N ASP A 209 0.73 -31.54 7.27
CA ASP A 209 1.45 -30.58 8.13
C ASP A 209 1.60 -29.21 7.45
N ASN A 210 1.87 -28.19 8.26
CA ASN A 210 2.18 -26.85 7.78
C ASN A 210 3.36 -26.86 6.80
N ARG A 211 3.26 -26.08 5.74
CA ARG A 211 4.40 -25.81 4.86
C ARG A 211 5.37 -24.89 5.57
N THR A 212 6.67 -25.06 5.35
CA THR A 212 7.72 -24.23 5.96
C THR A 212 8.65 -23.70 4.89
N VAL A 213 9.04 -22.44 5.01
CA VAL A 213 9.99 -21.76 4.12
C VAL A 213 10.85 -20.78 4.93
N PHE A 214 12.06 -20.49 4.45
CA PHE A 214 12.90 -19.42 5.00
C PHE A 214 12.98 -18.27 4.00
N THR A 215 12.59 -17.05 4.41
CA THR A 215 12.64 -15.88 3.53
C THR A 215 14.07 -15.42 3.29
N PRO A 216 14.41 -14.97 2.07
CA PRO A 216 15.75 -14.46 1.79
C PRO A 216 16.01 -13.15 2.55
N SER A 217 17.28 -12.74 2.60
CA SER A 217 17.68 -11.48 3.23
C SER A 217 17.17 -10.25 2.47
N THR A 218 17.02 -10.35 1.15
CA THR A 218 16.41 -9.35 0.25
C THR A 218 15.87 -10.05 -1.01
N GLY A 219 15.15 -9.31 -1.85
CA GLY A 219 14.76 -9.80 -3.18
C GLY A 219 13.45 -10.59 -3.19
N THR A 220 13.32 -11.52 -4.14
CA THR A 220 12.09 -12.29 -4.37
C THR A 220 12.33 -13.79 -4.17
N LEU A 221 11.38 -14.45 -3.52
CA LEU A 221 11.26 -15.90 -3.43
C LEU A 221 9.93 -16.34 -4.03
N THR A 222 9.94 -17.30 -4.97
CA THR A 222 8.72 -17.87 -5.55
C THR A 222 8.55 -19.31 -5.07
N LEU A 223 7.38 -19.61 -4.53
CA LEU A 223 6.97 -20.93 -4.07
C LEU A 223 6.02 -21.53 -5.10
N ASN A 224 6.24 -22.79 -5.47
CA ASN A 224 5.44 -23.52 -6.45
C ASN A 224 4.87 -24.75 -5.78
N ASP A 225 3.64 -24.65 -5.32
CA ASP A 225 2.95 -25.67 -4.53
C ASP A 225 1.83 -26.33 -5.32
N ILE A 226 1.48 -27.54 -4.90
CA ILE A 226 0.27 -28.24 -5.32
C ILE A 226 -0.59 -28.43 -4.07
N TRP A 227 -1.87 -28.12 -4.16
CA TRP A 227 -2.85 -28.32 -3.08
C TRP A 227 -2.82 -29.78 -2.58
N ARG A 228 -2.88 -29.96 -1.26
CA ARG A 228 -2.86 -31.26 -0.57
C ARG A 228 -4.22 -31.63 0.02
#